data_AF-A0A967LYC8-F1
#
_entry.id   AF-A0A967LYC8-F1
#
_cell.length_a   1.000
_cell.length_b   1.000
_cell.length_c   1.000
_cell.angle_alpha   90.00
_cell.angle_beta   90.00
_cell.angle_gamma   90.00
#
_symmetry.space_group_name_H-M   'P 1'
#
loop_
_entity.id
_entity.type
_entity.pdbx_description
1 polymer ?
#
loop_
_entity_poly.entity_id
_entity_poly.type
_entity_poly.pdbx_seq_one_letter_code
_entity_poly.pdbx_strand_id
1 'polypeptide(L)'
;KTAPSEAEWKRAYQAWRNVSQYVRENFEDVGHSFAKEALKVHYGQAEERNIRGVTTEQEEDMLEKEGVSFVKIPMLQEMDN
;
A
#
# COMPACT_ATOMS: atom_id res chain seq x y z
N LYS A 1 4.90 -22.95 -18.23
CA LYS A 1 5.73 -22.38 -17.14
C LYS A 1 5.58 -23.31 -15.93
N THR A 2 6.67 -23.84 -15.39
CA THR A 2 6.64 -24.68 -14.18
C THR A 2 6.31 -23.83 -12.96
N ALA A 3 5.64 -24.42 -11.97
CA ALA A 3 5.36 -23.75 -10.71
C ALA A 3 6.67 -23.39 -9.96
N PRO A 4 6.70 -22.31 -9.17
CA PRO A 4 7.87 -21.97 -8.37
C PRO A 4 8.16 -23.08 -7.35
N SER A 5 9.44 -23.29 -7.08
CA SER A 5 9.90 -24.17 -6.00
C SER A 5 9.52 -23.61 -4.63
N GLU A 6 9.49 -24.47 -3.61
CA GLU A 6 9.23 -24.08 -2.22
C GLU A 6 10.20 -23.00 -1.73
N ALA A 7 11.48 -23.11 -2.10
CA ALA A 7 12.50 -22.12 -1.74
C ALA A 7 12.23 -20.74 -2.35
N GLU A 8 11.73 -20.69 -3.59
CA GLU A 8 11.33 -19.44 -4.24
C GLU A 8 10.11 -18.81 -3.56
N TRP A 9 9.10 -19.62 -3.21
CA TRP A 9 7.94 -19.16 -2.45
C TRP A 9 8.31 -18.60 -1.08
N LYS A 10 9.17 -19.31 -0.34
CA LYS A 10 9.64 -18.86 0.98
C LYS A 10 10.38 -17.52 0.88
N ARG A 11 11.21 -17.33 -0.16
CA ARG A 11 11.90 -16.06 -0.40
C ARG A 11 10.94 -14.92 -0.73
N ALA A 12 9.97 -15.17 -1.61
CA ALA A 12 8.95 -14.18 -1.96
C ALA A 12 8.12 -13.77 -0.73
N TYR A 13 7.71 -14.75 0.09
CA TYR A 13 6.97 -14.49 1.33
C TYR A 13 7.79 -13.68 2.34
N GLN A 14 9.07 -14.00 2.54
CA GLN A 14 9.96 -13.25 3.43
C GLN A 14 10.17 -11.82 2.94
N ALA A 15 10.42 -11.64 1.64
CA ALA A 15 10.52 -10.31 1.04
C ALA A 15 9.23 -9.49 1.23
N TRP A 16 8.08 -10.14 1.03
CA TRP A 16 6.77 -9.52 1.24
C TRP A 16 6.52 -9.09 2.69
N ARG A 17 6.84 -9.97 3.65
CA ARG A 17 6.73 -9.67 5.09
C ARG A 17 7.58 -8.46 5.46
N ASN A 18 8.80 -8.37 4.93
CA ASN A 18 9.70 -7.25 5.19
C ASN A 18 9.15 -5.92 4.61
N VAL A 19 8.64 -5.93 3.38
CA VAL A 19 8.00 -4.74 2.78
C VAL A 19 6.79 -4.30 3.59
N SER A 20 5.92 -5.25 3.95
CA SER A 20 4.72 -4.98 4.75
C SER A 20 5.07 -4.41 6.12
N GLN A 21 6.10 -4.95 6.78
CA GLN A 21 6.60 -4.43 8.04
C GLN A 21 7.16 -3.01 7.90
N TYR A 22 8.02 -2.78 6.90
CA TYR A 22 8.59 -1.47 6.63
C TYR A 22 7.50 -0.42 6.42
N VAL A 23 6.48 -0.73 5.61
CA VAL A 23 5.35 0.18 5.38
C VAL A 23 4.58 0.45 6.67
N ARG A 24 4.33 -0.56 7.51
CA ARG A 24 3.64 -0.36 8.79
C ARG A 24 4.41 0.55 9.75
N GLU A 25 5.74 0.45 9.77
CA GLU A 25 6.60 1.17 10.71
C GLU A 25 6.96 2.58 10.23
N ASN A 26 7.01 2.82 8.92
CA ASN A 26 7.55 4.07 8.34
C ASN A 26 6.48 4.94 7.67
N PHE A 27 5.23 4.51 7.61
CA PHE A 27 4.12 5.25 6.99
C PHE A 27 3.01 5.45 8.01
N GLU A 28 2.50 6.68 8.06
CA GLU A 28 1.34 7.05 8.86
C GLU A 28 0.09 6.33 8.35
N ASP A 29 -0.61 5.61 9.22
CA ASP A 29 -1.85 4.93 8.88
C ASP A 29 -3.04 5.90 8.97
N VAL A 30 -3.51 6.37 7.82
CA VAL A 30 -4.66 7.27 7.70
C VAL A 30 -5.96 6.51 7.41
N GLY A 31 -5.92 5.17 7.36
CA GLY A 31 -7.07 4.30 7.14
C GLY A 31 -7.88 4.68 5.89
N HIS A 32 -9.20 4.82 6.05
CA HIS A 32 -10.13 5.22 4.98
C HIS A 32 -9.96 6.67 4.51
N SER A 33 -9.12 7.48 5.18
CA SER A 33 -8.88 8.87 4.77
C SER A 33 -7.76 8.98 3.73
N PHE A 34 -7.20 7.86 3.25
CA PHE A 34 -6.06 7.86 2.33
C PHE A 34 -6.27 8.76 1.11
N ALA A 35 -7.39 8.61 0.40
CA ALA A 35 -7.63 9.41 -0.80
C ALA A 35 -7.68 10.91 -0.51
N LYS A 36 -8.35 11.30 0.59
CA LYS A 36 -8.43 12.69 1.03
C LYS A 36 -7.06 13.27 1.40
N GLU A 37 -6.26 12.52 2.17
CA GLU A 37 -4.94 12.97 2.60
C GLU A 37 -3.96 13.03 1.42
N ALA A 38 -4.01 12.05 0.51
CA ALA A 38 -3.18 12.03 -0.69
C ALA A 38 -3.45 13.24 -1.59
N LEU A 39 -4.72 13.62 -1.79
CA LEU A 39 -5.08 14.83 -2.53
C LEU A 39 -4.58 16.11 -1.85
N LYS A 40 -4.71 16.20 -0.52
CA LYS A 40 -4.17 17.36 0.20
C LYS A 40 -2.66 17.50 0.00
N VAL A 41 -1.91 16.41 0.09
CA VAL A 41 -0.47 16.42 -0.16
C VAL A 41 -0.18 16.80 -1.61
N HIS A 42 -0.90 16.22 -2.58
CA HIS A 42 -0.75 16.51 -4.00
C HIS A 42 -0.96 18.00 -4.35
N TYR A 43 -1.95 18.65 -3.74
CA TYR A 43 -2.20 20.08 -3.94
C TYR A 43 -1.42 21.01 -2.99
N GLY A 44 -0.52 20.49 -2.16
CA GLY A 44 0.25 21.28 -1.19
C GLY A 44 -0.57 21.86 -0.04
N GLN A 45 -1.74 21.28 0.26
CA GLN A 45 -2.62 21.67 1.38
C GLN A 45 -2.28 20.95 2.69
N ALA A 46 -1.36 19.98 2.66
CA ALA A 46 -0.83 19.31 3.83
C ALA A 46 0.68 19.07 3.64
N GLU A 47 1.40 18.89 4.75
CA GLU A 47 2.83 18.56 4.73
C GLU A 47 3.07 17.21 4.04
N GLU A 48 4.14 17.17 3.24
CA GLU A 48 4.58 15.99 2.51
C GLU A 48 5.11 14.95 3.51
N ARG A 49 4.49 13.77 3.50
CA ARG A 49 4.81 12.67 4.42
C ARG A 49 4.36 11.33 3.84
N ASN A 50 4.96 10.26 4.35
CA ASN A 50 4.62 8.89 3.97
C ASN A 50 3.29 8.48 4.62
N ILE A 51 2.26 8.26 3.81
CA ILE A 51 0.94 7.80 4.27
C ILE A 51 0.59 6.43 3.69
N ARG A 52 -0.13 5.62 4.47
CA ARG A 52 -0.75 4.37 4.04
C ARG A 52 -2.20 4.33 4.50
N GLY A 53 -3.02 3.58 3.79
CA GLY A 53 -4.41 3.40 4.16
C GLY A 53 -5.13 2.52 3.16
N VAL A 54 -6.45 2.63 3.15
CA VAL A 54 -7.33 1.85 2.28
C VAL A 54 -8.17 2.79 1.43
N THR A 55 -8.53 2.31 0.26
CA THR A 55 -9.33 3.02 -0.73
C THR A 55 -10.37 2.09 -1.31
N THR A 56 -11.47 2.69 -1.77
CA THR A 56 -12.42 2.06 -2.70
C THR A 56 -11.92 2.21 -4.14
N GLU A 57 -12.44 1.40 -5.06
CA GLU A 57 -12.11 1.53 -6.49
C GLU A 57 -12.46 2.92 -7.04
N GLN A 58 -13.57 3.52 -6.57
CA GLN A 58 -13.97 4.87 -6.98
C GLN A 58 -12.99 5.95 -6.51
N GLU A 59 -12.41 5.78 -5.32
CA GLU A 59 -11.37 6.68 -4.82
C GLU A 59 -10.07 6.51 -5.59
N GLU A 60 -9.70 5.30 -5.97
CA GLU A 60 -8.51 5.02 -6.79
C GLU A 60 -8.64 5.66 -8.17
N ASP A 61 -9.79 5.48 -8.84
CA ASP A 61 -10.09 6.13 -10.12
C ASP A 61 -9.99 7.66 -10.04
N MET A 62 -10.45 8.24 -8.91
CA MET A 62 -10.33 9.67 -8.65
C MET A 62 -8.86 10.08 -8.51
N LEU A 63 -8.09 9.37 -7.68
CA LEU A 63 -6.67 9.63 -7.46
C LEU A 63 -5.88 9.57 -8.78
N GLU A 64 -6.14 8.57 -9.63
CA GLU A 64 -5.49 8.45 -10.93
C GLU A 64 -5.84 9.62 -11.86
N LYS A 65 -7.11 10.05 -11.90
CA LYS A 65 -7.56 11.21 -12.70
C LYS A 65 -6.93 12.52 -12.24
N GLU A 66 -6.74 12.68 -10.94
CA GLU A 66 -6.06 13.83 -10.35
C GLU A 66 -4.52 13.74 -10.49
N GLY A 67 -3.99 12.64 -11.01
CA GLY A 67 -2.54 12.45 -11.21
C GLY A 67 -1.79 12.10 -9.91
N VAL A 68 -2.48 11.58 -8.91
CA VAL A 68 -1.89 11.07 -7.67
C VAL A 68 -1.34 9.65 -7.91
N SER A 69 -0.03 9.48 -7.73
CA SER A 69 0.61 8.17 -7.83
C SER A 69 0.49 7.41 -6.50
N PHE A 70 0.07 6.15 -6.56
CA PHE A 70 0.00 5.25 -5.40
C PHE A 70 0.35 3.81 -5.80
N VAL A 71 0.63 2.98 -4.80
CA VAL A 71 0.93 1.55 -5.00
C VAL A 71 -0.02 0.73 -4.14
N LYS A 72 -0.61 -0.31 -4.73
CA LYS A 72 -1.42 -1.29 -4.02
C LYS A 72 -0.55 -2.40 -3.46
N ILE A 73 -0.65 -2.60 -2.15
CA ILE A 73 0.09 -3.61 -1.41
C ILE A 73 -0.89 -4.71 -1.01
N PRO A 74 -0.87 -5.91 -1.64
CA PRO A 74 -1.76 -7.01 -1.26
C PRO A 74 -1.53 -7.45 0.18
N MET A 75 -2.47 -7.15 1.08
CA MET A 75 -2.44 -7.71 2.43
C MET A 75 -2.47 -9.23 2.34
N LEU A 76 -1.35 -9.90 2.65
CA LEU A 76 -1.38 -11.33 2.94
C LEU A 76 -2.21 -11.45 4.21
N GLN A 77 -3.40 -12.04 4.09
CA GLN A 77 -4.12 -12.49 5.26
C GLN A 77 -3.14 -13.36 6.04
N GLU A 78 -2.86 -13.00 7.29
CA GLU A 78 -2.18 -13.93 8.17
C GLU A 78 -3.09 -15.16 8.18
N MET A 79 -2.57 -16.29 7.69
CA MET A 79 -3.27 -17.55 7.87
C MET A 79 -3.30 -17.73 9.38
N ASP A 80 -4.45 -17.42 9.99
CA ASP A 80 -4.71 -17.76 11.38
C ASP A 80 -4.42 -19.25 11.51
N ASN A 81 -3.39 -19.55 12.29
CA ASN A 81 -2.77 -20.86 12.43
C ASN A 81 -3.43 -21.63 13.57
#